data_AF-A0A411WIW9-F1
#
_entry.id   AF-A0A411WIW9-F1
#
_cell.length_a   1.000
_cell.length_b   1.000
_cell.length_c   1.000
_cell.angle_alpha   90.00
_cell.angle_beta   90.00
_cell.angle_gamma   90.00
#
_symmetry.space_group_name_H-M   'P 1'
#
loop_
_entity.id
_entity.type
_entity.pdbx_description
1 polymer ?
#
loop_
_entity_poly.entity_id
_entity_poly.type
_entity_poly.pdbx_seq_one_letter_code
_entity_poly.pdbx_strand_id
1 'polypeptide(L)'
;MKINRDLQNSILKILSNVYPNNIHREEWLPLLSVAGDKDTLVANLLYLEEHKLLTSGITRCVNDYMINLGQLRITNRGLDFLLNDGGVNAILGIETD
;
A
#
# COMPACT_ATOMS: atom_id res chain seq x y z
N MET A 1 -5.39 13.79 -12.53
CA MET A 1 -4.79 12.43 -12.61
C MET A 1 -5.19 11.69 -11.34
N LYS A 2 -5.67 10.45 -11.41
CA LYS A 2 -6.11 9.68 -10.21
C LYS A 2 -4.94 9.19 -9.33
N ILE A 3 -3.70 9.34 -9.81
CA ILE A 3 -2.49 8.94 -9.10
C ILE A 3 -2.15 10.00 -8.03
N ASN A 4 -2.12 9.59 -6.77
CA ASN A 4 -1.89 10.44 -5.61
C ASN A 4 -0.73 9.88 -4.77
N ARG A 5 0.35 10.66 -4.63
CA ARG A 5 1.57 10.23 -3.93
C ARG A 5 1.37 10.03 -2.43
N ASP A 6 0.55 10.85 -1.78
CA ASP A 6 0.27 10.72 -0.35
C ASP A 6 -0.54 9.44 -0.05
N LEU A 7 -1.50 9.12 -0.93
CA LEU A 7 -2.24 7.87 -0.86
C LEU A 7 -1.32 6.67 -1.07
N GLN A 8 -0.42 6.71 -2.06
CA GLN A 8 0.55 5.65 -2.32
C GLN A 8 1.45 5.39 -1.12
N ASN A 9 2.00 6.46 -0.53
CA ASN A 9 2.82 6.37 0.67
C ASN A 9 2.03 5.79 1.85
N SER A 10 0.78 6.19 2.02
CA SER A 10 -0.10 5.66 3.07
C SER A 10 -0.37 4.17 2.90
N ILE A 11 -0.68 3.72 1.67
CA ILE A 11 -0.88 2.31 1.34
C ILE A 11 0.38 1.51 1.70
N LEU A 12 1.55 1.92 1.22
CA LEU A 12 2.80 1.20 1.45
C LEU A 12 3.15 1.13 2.93
N LYS A 13 2.99 2.22 3.69
CA LYS A 13 3.26 2.26 5.14
C LYS A 13 2.33 1.36 5.94
N ILE A 14 1.04 1.33 5.60
CA ILE A 14 0.10 0.43 6.27
C ILE A 14 0.46 -1.02 5.99
N LEU A 15 0.74 -1.37 4.72
CA LEU A 15 1.12 -2.73 4.36
C LEU A 15 2.47 -3.16 4.94
N SER A 16 3.42 -2.24 5.14
CA SER A 16 4.67 -2.55 5.85
C SER A 16 4.46 -2.81 7.33
N ASN A 17 3.54 -2.10 7.99
CA ASN A 17 3.27 -2.28 9.42
C ASN A 17 2.60 -3.61 9.75
N VAL A 18 1.78 -4.14 8.83
CA VAL A 18 1.10 -5.43 9.03
C VAL A 18 1.92 -6.62 8.51
N TYR A 19 3.01 -6.38 7.76
CA TYR A 19 3.88 -7.44 7.25
C TYR A 19 4.43 -8.31 8.40
N PRO A 20 4.43 -9.66 8.29
CA PRO A 20 4.11 -10.45 7.11
C PRO A 20 2.62 -10.80 6.92
N ASN A 21 1.74 -10.35 7.81
CA ASN A 21 0.31 -10.64 7.82
C ASN A 21 -0.46 -9.81 6.76
N ASN A 22 -1.74 -10.14 6.60
CA ASN A 22 -2.64 -9.42 5.71
C ASN A 22 -3.22 -8.18 6.40
N ILE A 23 -3.62 -7.19 5.59
CA ILE A 23 -4.36 -6.03 6.08
C ILE A 23 -5.77 -6.44 6.53
N HIS A 24 -6.24 -5.89 7.65
CA HIS A 24 -7.60 -6.09 8.11
C HIS A 24 -8.51 -4.93 7.69
N ARG A 25 -9.80 -5.06 8.00
CA ARG A 25 -10.81 -4.07 7.59
C ARG A 25 -10.55 -2.70 8.24
N GLU A 26 -10.00 -2.70 9.46
CA GLU A 26 -9.78 -1.51 10.26
C GLU A 26 -8.70 -0.60 9.68
N GLU A 27 -7.63 -1.16 9.12
CA GLU A 27 -6.58 -0.40 8.43
C GLU A 27 -6.96 -0.06 6.97
N TRP A 28 -7.88 -0.83 6.38
CA TRP A 28 -8.37 -0.60 5.01
C TRP A 28 -9.34 0.59 4.90
N LEU A 29 -10.27 0.74 5.86
CA LEU A 29 -11.31 1.78 5.78
C LEU A 29 -10.75 3.22 5.67
N PRO A 30 -9.69 3.60 6.41
CA PRO A 30 -9.06 4.92 6.25
C PRO A 30 -8.52 5.17 4.84
N LEU A 31 -7.95 4.16 4.18
CA LEU A 31 -7.42 4.30 2.82
C LEU A 31 -8.52 4.63 1.81
N LEU A 32 -9.70 4.03 1.97
CA LEU A 32 -10.87 4.34 1.15
C LEU A 32 -11.34 5.78 1.36
N SER A 33 -11.33 6.26 2.61
CA SER A 33 -11.68 7.65 2.92
C SER A 33 -10.70 8.65 2.32
N VAL A 34 -9.39 8.37 2.38
CA VAL A 34 -8.34 9.24 1.81
C VAL A 34 -8.40 9.25 0.28
N ALA A 35 -8.70 8.12 -0.34
CA ALA A 35 -8.87 8.04 -1.78
C ALA A 35 -10.07 8.83 -2.31
N GLY A 36 -11.09 9.06 -1.47
CA GLY A 36 -12.34 9.75 -1.81
C GLY A 36 -13.29 8.91 -2.67
N ASP A 37 -12.75 8.09 -3.57
CA ASP A 37 -13.49 7.16 -4.40
C ASP A 37 -12.70 5.86 -4.67
N LYS A 38 -13.45 4.81 -5.04
CA LYS A 38 -12.91 3.47 -5.28
C LYS A 38 -11.97 3.43 -6.50
N ASP A 39 -12.28 4.17 -7.56
CA ASP A 39 -11.45 4.14 -8.76
C ASP A 39 -10.08 4.78 -8.51
N THR A 40 -10.03 5.85 -7.71
CA THR A 40 -8.79 6.48 -7.28
C THR A 40 -7.94 5.49 -6.48
N LEU A 41 -8.55 4.73 -5.57
CA LEU A 41 -7.86 3.69 -4.82
C LEU A 41 -7.31 2.58 -5.73
N VAL A 42 -8.15 2.07 -6.64
CA VAL A 42 -7.77 1.04 -7.63
C VAL A 42 -6.64 1.51 -8.53
N ALA A 43 -6.72 2.74 -9.05
CA ALA A 43 -5.67 3.29 -9.91
C ALA A 43 -4.31 3.36 -9.21
N ASN A 44 -4.28 3.75 -7.93
CA ASN A 44 -3.05 3.80 -7.16
C ASN A 44 -2.51 2.41 -6.80
N LEU A 45 -3.38 1.45 -6.45
CA LEU A 45 -2.97 0.07 -6.19
C LEU A 45 -2.37 -0.59 -7.44
N LEU A 46 -3.02 -0.46 -8.59
CA LEU A 46 -2.51 -1.00 -9.86
C LEU A 46 -1.19 -0.32 -10.25
N TYR A 47 -1.09 1.00 -10.09
CA TYR A 47 0.16 1.71 -10.37
C TYR A 47 1.31 1.24 -9.47
N LEU A 48 1.08 1.04 -8.18
CA LEU A 48 2.09 0.49 -7.27
C LEU A 48 2.49 -0.95 -7.62
N GLU A 49 1.53 -1.76 -8.09
CA GLU A 49 1.77 -3.12 -8.57
C GLU A 49 2.57 -3.15 -9.88
N GLU A 50 2.33 -2.23 -10.82
CA GLU A 50 3.14 -2.06 -12.03
C GLU A 50 4.61 -1.77 -11.70
N HIS A 51 4.86 -1.01 -10.62
CA HIS A 51 6.19 -0.76 -10.07
C HIS A 51 6.71 -1.89 -9.17
N LYS A 52 5.95 -2.98 -9.04
CA LYS A 52 6.27 -4.17 -8.25
C LYS A 52 6.44 -3.88 -6.76
N LEU A 53 5.81 -2.83 -6.23
CA LEU A 53 5.91 -2.42 -4.83
C LEU A 53 4.91 -3.17 -3.92
N LEU A 54 3.80 -3.63 -4.49
CA LEU A 54 2.81 -4.47 -3.79
C LEU A 54 2.16 -5.44 -4.78
N THR A 55 1.46 -6.44 -4.25
CA THR A 55 0.44 -7.23 -4.96
C THR A 55 -0.92 -6.66 -4.58
N SER A 56 -1.74 -6.29 -5.57
CA SER A 56 -2.98 -5.52 -5.30
C SER A 56 -4.18 -6.39 -4.92
N GLY A 57 -4.17 -7.67 -5.33
CA GLY A 57 -5.33 -8.56 -5.20
C GLY A 57 -6.53 -8.09 -6.03
N ILE A 58 -6.33 -7.21 -7.02
CA ILE A 58 -7.40 -6.65 -7.85
C ILE A 58 -7.80 -7.64 -8.93
N THR A 59 -9.10 -7.90 -9.03
CA THR A 59 -9.72 -8.60 -10.15
C THR A 59 -10.69 -7.66 -10.86
N ARG A 60 -10.56 -7.56 -12.19
CA ARG A 60 -11.49 -6.79 -13.03
C ARG A 60 -12.78 -7.58 -13.22
N CYS A 61 -13.90 -6.98 -12.86
CA CYS A 61 -15.25 -7.47 -13.12
C CYS A 61 -15.87 -6.68 -14.28
N VAL A 62 -17.07 -7.08 -14.73
CA VAL A 62 -17.73 -6.52 -15.94
C VAL A 62 -17.83 -4.99 -15.90
N ASN A 63 -18.20 -4.40 -14.76
CA ASN A 63 -18.35 -2.94 -14.59
C ASN A 63 -17.73 -2.43 -13.28
N ASP A 64 -16.82 -3.20 -12.66
CA ASP A 64 -16.25 -2.84 -11.36
C ASP A 64 -14.91 -3.57 -11.12
N TYR A 65 -14.25 -3.27 -10.01
CA TYR A 65 -13.05 -3.95 -9.53
C TYR A 65 -13.32 -4.59 -8.17
N MET A 66 -12.95 -5.84 -8.00
CA MET A 66 -12.95 -6.50 -6.69
C MET A 66 -11.53 -6.45 -6.12
N ILE A 67 -11.41 -6.11 -4.82
CA ILE A 67 -10.13 -6.05 -4.12
C ILE A 67 -10.11 -7.17 -3.08
N ASN A 68 -9.22 -8.14 -3.25
CA ASN A 68 -9.01 -9.22 -2.30
C ASN A 68 -7.97 -8.81 -1.23
N LEU A 69 -8.44 -8.41 -0.05
CA LEU A 69 -7.56 -8.01 1.06
C LEU A 69 -6.63 -9.14 1.54
N GLY A 70 -7.00 -10.40 1.33
CA GLY A 70 -6.15 -11.54 1.64
C GLY A 70 -4.97 -11.73 0.68
N GLN A 71 -4.96 -11.03 -0.46
CA GLN A 71 -3.86 -10.99 -1.43
C GLN A 71 -3.16 -9.64 -1.49
N LEU A 72 -3.75 -8.60 -0.87
CA LEU A 72 -3.18 -7.27 -0.82
C LEU A 72 -1.98 -7.25 0.14
N ARG A 73 -0.76 -7.17 -0.42
CA ARG A 73 0.47 -7.30 0.36
C ARG A 73 1.62 -6.52 -0.25
N ILE A 74 2.45 -5.92 0.59
CA ILE A 74 3.70 -5.29 0.15
C ILE A 74 4.73 -6.34 -0.31
N THR A 75 5.49 -6.03 -1.35
CA THR A 75 6.59 -6.89 -1.81
C THR A 75 7.90 -6.56 -1.09
N ASN A 76 8.92 -7.39 -1.27
CA ASN A 76 10.29 -7.05 -0.84
C ASN A 76 10.75 -5.72 -1.47
N ARG A 77 10.47 -5.48 -2.75
CA ARG A 77 10.81 -4.21 -3.42
C ARG A 77 10.05 -3.03 -2.83
N GLY A 78 8.80 -3.21 -2.40
CA GLY A 78 8.04 -2.18 -1.68
C GLY A 78 8.66 -1.83 -0.33
N LEU A 79 9.09 -2.85 0.42
CA LEU A 79 9.82 -2.66 1.66
C LEU A 79 11.16 -1.95 1.41
N ASP A 80 11.94 -2.41 0.44
CA ASP A 80 13.21 -1.78 0.04
C ASP A 80 13.00 -0.33 -0.44
N PHE A 81 11.92 -0.07 -1.17
CA PHE A 81 11.57 1.28 -1.61
C PHE A 81 11.33 2.19 -0.41
N LEU A 82 10.53 1.75 0.56
CA LEU A 82 10.35 2.49 1.81
C LEU A 82 11.68 2.67 2.54
N LEU A 83 12.53 1.64 2.58
CA LEU A 83 13.82 1.66 3.26
C LEU A 83 14.87 2.58 2.59
N ASN A 84 14.81 2.73 1.26
CA ASN A 84 15.78 3.52 0.51
C ASN A 84 15.39 5.00 0.39
N ASP A 85 14.11 5.35 0.47
CA ASP A 85 13.62 6.73 0.39
C ASP A 85 13.82 7.52 1.72
N GLY A 86 14.87 7.18 2.48
CA GLY A 86 15.06 7.59 3.87
C GLY A 86 14.37 6.66 4.87
N GLY A 87 14.27 5.39 4.50
CA GLY A 87 13.76 4.29 5.29
C GLY A 87 13.88 4.46 6.75
N VAL A 88 12.75 4.31 7.43
CA VAL A 88 12.75 3.81 8.80
C VAL A 88 13.91 4.44 9.59
N ASN A 89 13.99 5.77 9.62
CA ASN A 89 14.84 6.45 10.61
C ASN A 89 14.25 6.25 12.04
N ALA A 90 13.56 5.13 12.31
CA ALA A 90 12.67 4.95 13.45
C ALA A 90 12.50 3.49 13.94
N ILE A 91 13.01 2.45 13.26
CA ILE A 91 13.07 1.11 13.85
C ILE A 91 14.49 0.97 14.40
N LEU A 92 14.58 1.22 15.72
CA LEU A 92 15.78 1.36 16.55
C LEU A 92 16.42 2.75 16.47
N GLY A 93 15.82 3.71 17.19
CA GLY A 93 16.57 4.82 17.77
C GLY A 93 17.62 4.29 18.76
N ILE A 94 18.67 3.68 18.23
CA ILE A 94 19.94 3.51 18.91
C ILE A 94 20.90 4.43 18.15
N GLU A 95 20.87 5.71 18.54
CA GLU A 95 22.12 6.45 18.59
C GLU A 95 22.97 5.72 19.64
N THR A 96 23.92 4.90 19.21
CA THR A 96 25.07 4.58 20.07
C THR A 96 26.04 5.75 19.94
N ASP A 97 26.06 6.56 21.00
CA ASP A 97 27.08 7.50 21.50
C ASP A 97 28.05 8.17 20.50
#